data_AF-A0A2T5JCZ2-F1
#
_entry.id   AF-A0A2T5JCZ2-F1
#
_cell.length_a   1.000
_cell.length_b   1.000
_cell.length_c   1.000
_cell.angle_alpha   90.00
_cell.angle_beta   90.00
_cell.angle_gamma   90.00
#
_symmetry.space_group_name_H-M   'P 1'
#
loop_
_entity.id
_entity.type
_entity.pdbx_description
1 polymer ?
#
loop_
_entity_poly.entity_id
_entity_poly.type
_entity_poly.pdbx_seq_one_letter_code
_entity_poly.pdbx_strand_id
1 'polypeptide(L)' 'MRNSAPVKLAAIIGLILLPASFFIKHYWHAEPDGADGLIKGAAIGLLLVSLIKLAKYRNKAT' A
#
# COMPACT_ATOMS: atom_id res chain seq x y z
N MET A 1 -1.60 11.55 22.62
CA MET A 1 -2.31 11.14 21.39
C MET A 1 -1.33 10.45 20.46
N ARG A 2 -1.44 9.13 20.24
CA ARG A 2 -0.46 8.38 19.44
C ARG A 2 -0.67 8.69 17.96
N ASN A 3 0.28 9.42 17.37
CA ASN A 3 0.16 10.01 16.03
C ASN A 3 -0.03 8.90 14.97
N SER A 4 -1.25 8.75 14.44
CA SER A 4 -1.61 7.77 13.41
C SER A 4 -1.43 8.29 11.98
N ALA A 5 -1.01 9.55 11.82
CA ALA A 5 -0.67 10.18 10.55
C ALA A 5 0.23 9.32 9.64
N PRO A 6 1.35 8.71 10.11
CA PRO A 6 2.22 7.93 9.23
C PRO A 6 1.57 6.63 8.72
N VAL A 7 0.63 6.05 9.48
CA VAL A 7 -0.09 4.82 9.07
C VAL A 7 -1.14 5.15 8.02
N LYS A 8 -1.84 6.28 8.18
CA LYS A 8 -2.80 6.77 7.19
C LYS A 8 -2.10 7.14 5.88
N LEU A 9 -0.94 7.77 5.95
CA LEU A 9 -0.14 8.12 4.77
C LEU A 9 0.32 6.88 3.99
N ALA A 10 0.85 5.87 4.70
CA ALA A 10 1.26 4.60 4.11
C ALA A 10 0.08 3.88 3.41
N ALA A 11 -1.11 3.91 4.01
CA ALA A 11 -2.31 3.34 3.41
C ALA A 11 -2.74 4.09 2.14
N ILE A 12 -2.73 5.44 2.16
CA ILE A 12 -3.06 6.26 0.98
C ILE A 12 -2.06 6.01 -0.16
N ILE A 13 -0.76 5.97 0.14
CA ILE A 13 0.29 5.69 -0.85
C ILE A 13 0.08 4.31 -1.48
N GLY A 14 -0.17 3.27 -0.67
CA GLY A 14 -0.44 1.91 -1.17
C GLY A 14 -1.71 1.84 -2.03
N LEU A 15 -2.76 2.59 -1.66
CA LEU A 15 -4.02 2.65 -2.40
C LEU A 15 -3.88 3.35 -3.76
N ILE A 16 -2.95 4.30 -3.88
CA ILE A 16 -2.66 5.03 -5.13
C ILE A 16 -1.71 4.23 -6.03
N LEU A 17 -0.69 3.56 -5.44
CA LEU A 17 0.30 2.79 -6.19
C LEU A 17 -0.30 1.58 -6.94
N LEU A 18 -1.27 0.90 -6.32
CA LEU A 18 -1.93 -0.28 -6.90
C LEU A 18 -2.59 0.01 -8.25
N PRO A 19 -3.53 0.98 -8.36
CA PRO A 19 -4.12 1.34 -9.63
C PRO A 19 -3.10 1.95 -10.58
N ALA A 20 -2.13 2.75 -10.10
CA ALA A 20 -1.09 3.30 -10.97
C ALA A 20 -0.28 2.21 -11.68
N SER A 21 0.13 1.14 -10.97
CA SER A 21 0.80 -0.01 -11.59
C SER A 21 -0.10 -0.74 -12.61
N PHE A 22 -1.40 -0.81 -12.34
CA PHE A 22 -2.37 -1.40 -13.27
C PHE A 22 -2.52 -0.56 -14.54
N PHE A 23 -2.62 0.76 -14.42
CA PHE A 23 -2.72 1.68 -15.56
C PHE A 23 -1.44 1.69 -16.40
N ILE A 24 -0.26 1.72 -15.78
CA ILE A 24 1.02 1.70 -16.51
C ILE A 24 1.18 0.38 -17.29
N LYS A 25 0.85 -0.76 -16.67
CA LYS A 25 0.93 -2.05 -17.37
C LYS A 25 -0.12 -2.20 -18.46
N HIS A 26 -1.35 -1.76 -18.22
CA HIS A 26 -2.44 -1.90 -19.18
C HIS A 26 -2.32 -0.96 -20.39
N TYR A 27 -1.87 0.28 -20.18
CA TYR A 27 -1.80 1.29 -21.24
C TYR A 27 -0.43 1.42 -21.88
N TRP A 28 0.64 1.14 -21.14
CA TRP A 28 2.00 1.45 -21.60
C TRP A 28 2.82 0.21 -21.98
N HIS A 29 2.44 -1.01 -21.57
CA HIS A 29 3.12 -2.28 -21.89
C HIS A 29 4.67 -2.26 -21.77
N ALA A 30 5.23 -1.27 -21.07
CA ALA A 30 6.65 -0.90 -21.17
C ALA A 30 7.46 -1.30 -19.95
N GLU A 31 6.82 -1.78 -18.88
CA GLU A 31 7.56 -2.22 -17.70
C GLU A 31 7.87 -3.72 -17.77
N PRO A 32 9.14 -4.12 -17.55
CA PRO A 32 9.50 -5.52 -17.41
C PRO A 32 8.71 -6.13 -16.25
N ASP A 33 8.15 -7.33 -16.44
CA ASP A 33 7.23 -7.98 -15.50
C ASP A 33 7.73 -8.02 -14.04
N GLY A 34 9.05 -8.01 -13.82
CA GLY A 34 9.67 -7.93 -12.50
C GLY A 34 9.47 -6.59 -11.78
N ALA A 35 9.46 -5.46 -12.49
CA ALA A 35 9.24 -4.13 -11.90
C ALA A 35 7.78 -3.95 -11.46
N ASP A 36 6.83 -4.36 -12.30
CA ASP A 36 5.40 -4.37 -11.97
C ASP A 36 5.11 -5.28 -10.75
N GLY A 37 5.74 -6.46 -10.70
CA GLY A 37 5.65 -7.36 -9.55
C GLY A 37 6.18 -6.73 -8.25
N LEU A 38 7.30 -6.00 -8.32
CA LEU A 38 7.88 -5.29 -7.17
C LEU A 38 6.97 -4.15 -6.67
N ILE A 39 6.41 -3.34 -7.59
CA ILE A 39 5.52 -2.22 -7.24
C ILE A 39 4.24 -2.73 -6.58
N LYS A 40 3.62 -3.77 -7.17
CA LYS A 40 2.42 -4.40 -6.61
C LYS A 40 2.71 -5.06 -5.25
N GLY A 41 3.82 -5.79 -5.15
CA GLY A 41 4.26 -6.41 -3.90
C GLY A 41 4.49 -5.39 -2.79
N ALA A 42 5.17 -4.28 -3.10
CA ALA A 42 5.40 -3.19 -2.14
C ALA A 42 4.09 -2.51 -1.70
N ALA A 43 3.17 -2.26 -2.63
CA ALA A 43 1.87 -1.67 -2.33
C ALA A 43 1.01 -2.57 -1.42
N ILE A 44 0.95 -3.87 -1.72
CA ILE A 44 0.26 -4.86 -0.89
C ILE A 44 0.90 -4.95 0.50
N GLY A 45 2.23 -4.99 0.58
CA GLY A 45 2.97 -5.03 1.84
C GLY A 45 2.68 -3.81 2.73
N LEU A 46 2.68 -2.60 2.15
CA LEU A 46 2.35 -1.35 2.84
C LEU A 46 0.90 -1.35 3.38
N LEU A 47 -0.06 -1.83 2.58
CA LEU A 47 -1.45 -1.94 3.01
C LEU A 47 -1.62 -2.94 4.16
N LEU A 48 -1.00 -4.12 4.07
CA LEU A 48 -1.04 -5.14 5.12
C LEU A 48 -0.45 -4.65 6.43
N VAL A 49 0.74 -4.03 6.40
CA VAL A 49 1.36 -3.46 7.59
C VAL A 49 0.49 -2.37 8.21
N SER A 50 -0.15 -1.54 7.38
CA SER A 50 -1.06 -0.49 7.83
C SER A 50 -2.31 -1.06 8.50
N LEU A 51 -2.92 -2.10 7.92
CA LEU A 51 -4.07 -2.81 8.48
C LEU A 51 -3.73 -3.53 9.79
N ILE A 52 -2.60 -4.23 9.87
CA ILE A 52 -2.13 -4.92 11.08
C ILE A 52 -1.91 -3.90 12.21
N LYS A 53 -1.25 -2.78 11.91
CA LYS A 53 -1.06 -1.71 12.90
C LYS A 53 -2.40 -1.15 13.34
N LEU A 54 -3.32 -0.84 12.41
CA LEU A 54 -4.65 -0.32 12.72
C LEU A 54 -5.46 -1.29 13.61
N ALA A 55 -5.44 -2.59 13.31
CA ALA A 55 -6.09 -3.62 14.11
C ALA A 55 -5.50 -3.72 15.53
N LYS A 56 -4.17 -3.65 15.66
CA LYS A 56 -3.47 -3.62 16.96
C LYS A 56 -3.79 -2.35 17.76
N TYR A 57 -3.97 -1.21 17.09
CA TYR A 57 -4.42 0.03 17.74
C TYR A 57 -5.85 -0.08 18.26
N ARG A 58 -6.76 -0.67 17.47
CA ARG A 58 -8.15 -0.89 17.85
C ARG A 58 -8.28 -1.83 19.06
N ASN A 59 -7.57 -2.96 19.07
CA ASN A 59 -7.59 -3.91 20.19
C ASN A 59 -6.94 -3.38 21.49
N LYS A 60 -6.13 -2.32 21.44
CA LYS A 60 -5.58 -1.67 22.65
C LYS A 60 -6.49 -0.59 23.23
N ALA A 61 -7.53 -0.18 22.50
CA ALA A 61 -8.45 0.87 22.90
C ALA A 61 -9.76 0.31 23.52
N THR A 62 -10.02 -0.98 23.33
CA THR A 62 -11.00 -1.81 24.05
C THR A 62 -10.34 -2.47 25.25
#